data_AF-A0A2G0W1A1-F1
#
_entry.id   AF-A0A2G0W1A1-F1
#
_cell.length_a   1.000
_cell.length_b   1.000
_cell.length_c   1.000
_cell.angle_alpha   90.00
_cell.angle_beta   90.00
_cell.angle_gamma   90.00
#
_symmetry.space_group_name_H-M   'P 1'
#
loop_
_entity.id
_entity.type
_entity.pdbx_description
1 polymer ?
#
loop_
_entity_poly.entity_id
_entity_poly.type
_entity_poly.pdbx_seq_one_letter_code
_entity_poly.pdbx_strand_id
1 'polypeptide(L)'
;MPSAPEAKLTEDLSDLNTALTQDNINQMVRDPDAESSRALIARTRALLTPANMRTMLGGPNASTNAATLEGLRQRLGKQVLTETQQSASNDAEQELIDQMKLHHLENLGKIYDGGLGTDEILKDYNMSRKHIDAMKRDQSAREASVRTLYDIGGSLSKEKLSALRTPEPASATAQVAERLTRQRNTYRFNALSDSRLDAPREISGFMAGDKLDLSGIRNQLNKPLQRVERFSGASAEMQIHYLPSTGTSVIAVSGNPGEPPFVLKVFGQVRYSDIVS
;
A
#
# COMPACT_ATOMS: atom_id res chain seq x y z
N MET A 1 32.32 22.30 -10.26
CA MET A 1 32.34 20.82 -10.33
C MET A 1 31.16 20.31 -9.52
N PRO A 2 30.43 19.29 -9.99
CA PRO A 2 29.35 18.69 -9.21
C PRO A 2 29.91 18.15 -7.89
N SER A 3 29.12 18.21 -6.83
CA SER A 3 29.50 17.56 -5.57
C SER A 3 29.52 16.04 -5.77
N ALA A 4 30.45 15.32 -5.14
CA ALA A 4 30.52 13.85 -5.21
C ALA A 4 29.17 13.12 -5.01
N PRO A 5 28.26 13.55 -4.10
CA PRO A 5 26.93 12.95 -3.98
C PRO A 5 25.99 13.23 -5.16
N GLU A 6 26.14 14.36 -5.87
CA GLU A 6 25.27 14.72 -7.00
C GLU A 6 25.59 13.90 -8.27
N ALA A 7 26.87 13.68 -8.55
CA ALA A 7 27.31 12.86 -9.68
C ALA A 7 26.78 11.42 -9.52
N LYS A 8 26.87 10.87 -8.30
CA LYS A 8 26.35 9.55 -7.97
C LYS A 8 24.82 9.46 -8.14
N LEU A 9 24.07 10.46 -7.69
CA LEU A 9 22.61 10.48 -7.87
C LEU A 9 22.18 10.53 -9.35
N THR A 10 22.97 11.21 -10.19
CA THR A 10 22.73 11.26 -11.64
C THR A 10 22.97 9.91 -12.29
N GLU A 11 24.04 9.22 -11.90
CA GLU A 11 24.35 7.85 -12.35
C GLU A 11 23.26 6.87 -11.88
N ASP A 12 22.90 6.90 -10.60
CA ASP A 12 21.83 6.08 -10.03
C ASP A 12 20.49 6.29 -10.75
N LEU A 13 20.18 7.54 -11.17
CA LEU A 13 18.97 7.86 -11.93
C LEU A 13 19.02 7.28 -13.35
N SER A 14 20.19 7.33 -14.00
CA SER A 14 20.39 6.74 -15.33
C SER A 14 20.24 5.21 -15.29
N ASP A 15 20.81 4.57 -14.27
CA ASP A 15 20.68 3.14 -14.07
C ASP A 15 19.24 2.74 -13.76
N LEU A 16 18.56 3.52 -12.90
CA LEU A 16 17.15 3.30 -12.62
C LEU A 16 16.30 3.43 -13.89
N ASN A 17 16.60 4.44 -14.72
CA ASN A 17 15.94 4.66 -15.99
C ASN A 17 16.09 3.49 -16.97
N THR A 18 17.26 2.86 -16.96
CA THR A 18 17.57 1.67 -17.75
C THR A 18 16.88 0.42 -17.20
N ALA A 19 16.75 0.32 -15.87
CA ALA A 19 16.09 -0.80 -15.21
C ALA A 19 14.55 -0.73 -15.24
N LEU A 20 13.95 0.46 -15.21
CA LEU A 20 12.48 0.63 -15.26
C LEU A 20 11.94 0.58 -16.70
N THR A 21 12.23 -0.50 -17.43
CA THR A 21 11.64 -0.77 -18.75
C THR A 21 10.15 -1.10 -18.62
N GLN A 22 9.42 -1.07 -19.74
CA GLN A 22 8.01 -1.48 -19.75
C GLN A 22 7.86 -2.95 -19.31
N ASP A 23 8.77 -3.83 -19.73
CA ASP A 23 8.73 -5.25 -19.36
C ASP A 23 8.94 -5.45 -17.86
N ASN A 24 9.88 -4.72 -17.26
CA ASN A 24 10.10 -4.79 -15.82
C ASN A 24 8.92 -4.18 -15.03
N ILE A 25 8.26 -3.15 -15.56
CA ILE A 25 7.01 -2.63 -15.00
C ILE A 25 5.89 -3.67 -15.08
N ASN A 26 5.76 -4.33 -16.23
CA ASN A 26 4.80 -5.42 -16.41
C ASN A 26 5.08 -6.56 -15.42
N GLN A 27 6.35 -6.92 -15.21
CA GLN A 27 6.74 -7.95 -14.24
C GLN A 27 6.42 -7.52 -12.80
N MET A 28 6.71 -6.27 -12.41
CA MET A 28 6.38 -5.74 -11.09
C MET A 28 4.88 -5.72 -10.80
N VAL A 29 4.04 -5.62 -11.84
CA VAL A 29 2.58 -5.68 -11.70
C VAL A 29 2.08 -7.13 -11.70
N ARG A 30 2.65 -8.01 -12.53
CA ARG A 30 2.23 -9.42 -12.65
C ARG A 30 2.66 -10.27 -11.46
N ASP A 31 3.90 -10.09 -11.03
CA ASP A 31 4.53 -10.78 -9.91
C ASP A 31 5.22 -9.76 -9.00
N PRO A 32 4.44 -9.07 -8.14
CA PRO A 32 4.97 -8.05 -7.24
C PRO A 32 5.82 -8.64 -6.11
N ASP A 33 5.70 -9.94 -5.84
CA ASP A 33 6.38 -10.62 -4.74
C ASP A 33 7.72 -11.23 -5.15
N ALA A 34 8.00 -11.35 -6.46
CA ALA A 34 9.32 -11.65 -6.97
C ALA A 34 10.41 -10.76 -6.35
N GLU A 35 11.55 -11.37 -6.05
CA GLU A 35 12.70 -10.69 -5.47
C GLU A 35 13.15 -9.50 -6.33
N SER A 36 13.19 -9.67 -7.66
CA SER A 36 13.54 -8.63 -8.62
C SER A 36 12.54 -7.46 -8.59
N SER A 37 11.24 -7.74 -8.54
CA SER A 37 10.18 -6.73 -8.46
C SER A 37 10.30 -5.92 -7.17
N ARG A 38 10.43 -6.59 -6.03
CA ARG A 38 10.59 -5.95 -4.71
C ARG A 38 11.85 -5.09 -4.65
N ALA A 39 12.97 -5.60 -5.16
CA ALA A 39 14.24 -4.88 -5.20
C ALA A 39 14.14 -3.61 -6.05
N LEU A 40 13.51 -3.70 -7.23
CA LEU A 40 13.37 -2.56 -8.13
C LEU A 40 12.42 -1.49 -7.56
N ILE A 41 11.31 -1.88 -6.93
CA ILE A 41 10.41 -0.96 -6.23
C ILE A 41 11.14 -0.27 -5.08
N ALA A 42 11.88 -1.02 -4.26
CA ALA A 42 12.64 -0.46 -3.14
C ALA A 42 13.71 0.53 -3.61
N ARG A 43 14.47 0.17 -4.66
CA ARG A 43 15.46 1.06 -5.29
C ARG A 43 14.81 2.34 -5.81
N THR A 44 13.68 2.22 -6.49
CA THR A 44 12.91 3.36 -7.03
C THR A 44 12.51 4.32 -5.91
N ARG A 45 11.94 3.79 -4.81
CA ARG A 45 11.52 4.60 -3.64
C ARG A 45 12.70 5.27 -2.94
N ALA A 46 13.82 4.57 -2.79
CA ALA A 46 15.02 5.10 -2.14
C ALA A 46 15.67 6.22 -2.96
N LEU A 47 15.67 6.11 -4.28
CA LEU A 47 16.27 7.11 -5.16
C LEU A 47 15.37 8.33 -5.35
N LEU A 48 14.08 8.12 -5.64
CA LEU A 48 13.12 9.18 -5.98
C LEU A 48 12.51 9.89 -4.75
N THR A 49 13.34 10.19 -3.75
CA THR A 49 12.92 11.03 -2.62
C THR A 49 12.93 12.51 -3.01
N PRO A 50 12.12 13.37 -2.36
CA PRO A 50 12.13 14.80 -2.63
C PRO A 50 13.50 15.47 -2.47
N ALA A 51 14.30 15.02 -1.49
CA ALA A 51 15.64 15.56 -1.24
C ALA A 51 16.62 15.20 -2.37
N ASN A 52 16.62 13.94 -2.80
CA ASN A 52 17.46 13.49 -3.91
C ASN A 52 17.04 14.17 -5.22
N MET A 53 15.73 14.26 -5.49
CA MET A 53 15.21 14.96 -6.68
C MET A 53 15.59 16.44 -6.68
N ARG A 54 15.53 17.13 -5.53
CA ARG A 54 15.96 18.53 -5.43
C ARG A 54 17.45 18.68 -5.76
N THR A 55 18.28 17.76 -5.29
CA THR A 55 19.72 17.73 -5.60
C THR A 55 19.95 17.50 -7.09
N MET A 56 19.29 16.50 -7.68
CA MET A 56 19.37 16.19 -9.11
C MET A 56 18.89 17.33 -10.01
N LEU A 57 17.91 18.11 -9.57
CA LEU A 57 17.31 19.23 -10.31
C LEU A 57 17.98 20.58 -10.05
N GLY A 58 18.88 20.69 -9.07
CA GLY A 58 19.60 21.92 -8.74
C GLY A 58 21.05 21.95 -9.26
N GLY A 59 21.56 20.82 -9.74
CA GLY A 59 22.94 20.69 -10.19
C GLY A 59 23.17 20.97 -11.69
N PRO A 60 24.44 20.96 -12.15
CA PRO A 60 24.81 21.10 -13.57
C PRO A 60 24.04 20.19 -14.54
N ASN A 61 23.60 18.99 -14.10
CA ASN A 61 22.86 18.04 -14.92
C ASN A 61 21.33 18.17 -14.82
N ALA A 62 20.82 19.25 -14.23
CA ALA A 62 19.39 19.43 -13.94
C ALA A 62 18.45 19.19 -15.14
N SER A 63 18.82 19.68 -16.33
CA SER A 63 17.99 19.51 -17.53
C SER A 63 17.92 18.06 -18.00
N THR A 64 19.02 17.33 -17.93
CA THR A 64 19.07 15.91 -18.30
C THR A 64 18.29 15.08 -17.29
N ASN A 65 18.52 15.32 -16.00
CA ASN A 65 17.80 14.64 -14.91
C ASN A 65 16.29 14.90 -14.99
N ALA A 66 15.88 16.13 -15.33
CA ALA A 66 14.49 16.48 -15.58
C ALA A 66 13.85 15.64 -16.70
N ALA A 67 14.54 15.50 -17.83
CA ALA A 67 14.04 14.71 -18.95
C ALA A 67 13.92 13.23 -18.58
N THR A 68 14.89 12.70 -17.84
CA THR A 68 14.85 11.31 -17.34
C THR A 68 13.68 11.08 -16.38
N LEU A 69 13.45 11.99 -15.42
CA LEU A 69 12.33 11.91 -14.48
C LEU A 69 10.97 11.99 -15.20
N GLU A 70 10.86 12.82 -16.24
CA GLU A 70 9.66 12.89 -17.07
C GLU A 70 9.43 11.60 -17.86
N GLY A 71 10.49 11.00 -18.42
CA GLY A 71 10.39 9.70 -19.10
C GLY A 71 10.00 8.56 -18.15
N LEU A 72 10.43 8.61 -16.89
CA LEU A 72 9.97 7.70 -15.84
C LEU A 72 8.50 7.95 -15.48
N ARG A 73 8.08 9.21 -15.35
CA ARG A 73 6.68 9.59 -15.09
C ARG A 73 5.72 9.02 -16.13
N GLN A 74 6.09 9.10 -17.41
CA GLN A 74 5.26 8.60 -18.51
C GLN A 74 5.06 7.08 -18.42
N ARG A 75 6.12 6.33 -18.14
CA ARG A 75 6.06 4.87 -17.94
C ARG A 75 5.26 4.47 -16.70
N LEU A 76 5.33 5.26 -15.64
CA LEU A 76 4.55 5.09 -14.41
C LEU A 76 3.18 5.80 -14.46
N GLY A 77 2.73 6.18 -15.65
CA GLY A 77 1.49 6.89 -15.85
C GLY A 77 0.27 6.04 -15.53
N LYS A 78 -0.82 6.69 -15.11
CA LYS A 78 -2.10 6.03 -14.75
C LYS A 78 -2.57 5.05 -15.83
N GLN A 79 -2.55 5.50 -17.07
CA GLN A 79 -3.07 4.74 -18.20
C GLN A 79 -2.29 3.44 -18.39
N VAL A 80 -0.97 3.54 -18.52
CA VAL A 80 -0.07 2.39 -18.68
C VAL A 80 -0.26 1.38 -17.56
N LEU A 81 -0.24 1.85 -16.31
CA LEU A 81 -0.40 0.96 -15.15
C LEU A 81 -1.78 0.31 -15.09
N THR A 82 -2.84 1.00 -15.49
CA THR A 82 -4.21 0.45 -15.54
C THR A 82 -4.32 -0.62 -16.62
N GLU A 83 -3.77 -0.37 -17.81
CA GLU A 83 -3.74 -1.33 -18.91
C GLU A 83 -2.94 -2.59 -18.55
N THR A 84 -1.75 -2.42 -17.97
CA THR A 84 -0.92 -3.52 -17.47
C THR A 84 -1.64 -4.32 -16.38
N GLN A 85 -2.32 -3.64 -15.43
CA GLN A 85 -3.07 -4.31 -14.37
C GLN A 85 -4.22 -5.15 -14.94
N GLN A 86 -4.99 -4.59 -15.88
CA GLN A 86 -6.10 -5.30 -16.49
C GLN A 86 -5.61 -6.53 -17.26
N SER A 87 -4.54 -6.39 -18.05
CA SER A 87 -3.92 -7.52 -18.76
C SER A 87 -3.43 -8.60 -17.78
N ALA A 88 -2.74 -8.22 -16.72
CA ALA A 88 -2.27 -9.16 -15.71
C ALA A 88 -3.42 -9.88 -14.98
N SER A 89 -4.54 -9.19 -14.75
CA SER A 89 -5.74 -9.78 -14.15
C SER A 89 -6.39 -10.80 -15.10
N ASN A 90 -6.59 -10.41 -16.37
CA ASN A 90 -7.20 -11.27 -17.38
C ASN A 90 -6.38 -12.54 -17.60
N ASP A 91 -5.05 -12.42 -17.70
CA ASP A 91 -4.18 -13.56 -17.92
C ASP A 91 -4.22 -14.55 -16.76
N ALA A 92 -4.23 -14.06 -15.51
CA ALA A 92 -4.31 -14.93 -14.34
C ALA A 92 -5.68 -15.60 -14.19
N GLU A 93 -6.76 -14.89 -14.53
CA GLU A 93 -8.10 -15.48 -14.57
C GLU A 93 -8.18 -16.58 -15.63
N GLN A 94 -7.67 -16.32 -16.83
CA GLN A 94 -7.65 -17.28 -17.92
C GLN A 94 -6.81 -18.52 -17.57
N GLU A 95 -5.63 -18.33 -16.97
CA GLU A 95 -4.78 -19.43 -16.51
C GLU A 95 -5.51 -20.32 -15.49
N LEU A 96 -6.20 -19.73 -14.50
CA LEU A 96 -7.00 -20.52 -13.56
C LEU A 96 -8.07 -21.31 -14.29
N ILE A 97 -8.84 -20.65 -15.15
CA ILE A 97 -9.98 -21.27 -15.84
C ILE A 97 -9.48 -22.49 -16.63
N ASP A 98 -8.34 -22.36 -17.30
CA ASP A 98 -7.77 -23.45 -18.09
C ASP A 98 -7.22 -24.58 -17.21
N GLN A 99 -6.57 -24.26 -16.08
CA GLN A 99 -6.16 -25.26 -15.09
C GLN A 99 -7.36 -26.02 -14.51
N MET A 100 -8.44 -25.31 -14.16
CA MET A 100 -9.65 -25.93 -13.62
C MET A 100 -10.34 -26.82 -14.65
N LYS A 101 -10.45 -26.37 -15.92
CA LYS A 101 -11.00 -27.19 -17.00
C LYS A 101 -10.23 -28.49 -17.17
N LEU A 102 -8.90 -28.41 -17.22
CA LEU A 102 -8.05 -29.60 -17.37
C LEU A 102 -8.24 -30.56 -16.20
N HIS A 103 -8.19 -30.05 -14.97
CA HIS A 103 -8.37 -30.85 -13.76
C HIS A 103 -9.74 -31.54 -13.71
N HIS A 104 -10.81 -30.83 -14.09
CA HIS A 104 -12.15 -31.41 -14.17
C HIS A 104 -12.27 -32.50 -15.25
N LEU A 105 -11.63 -32.32 -16.40
CA LEU A 105 -11.60 -33.35 -17.45
C LEU A 105 -10.86 -34.61 -16.99
N GLU A 106 -9.73 -34.46 -16.29
CA GLU A 106 -9.00 -35.60 -15.71
C GLU A 106 -9.85 -36.37 -14.69
N ASN A 107 -10.61 -35.65 -13.86
CA ASN A 107 -11.51 -36.28 -12.89
C ASN A 107 -12.65 -37.05 -13.54
N LEU A 108 -13.23 -36.51 -14.64
CA LEU A 108 -14.27 -37.23 -15.39
C LEU A 108 -13.73 -38.55 -15.97
N GLY A 109 -12.49 -38.56 -16.45
CA GLY A 109 -11.83 -39.79 -16.90
C GLY A 109 -11.70 -40.84 -15.78
N LYS A 110 -11.19 -40.43 -14.61
CA LYS A 110 -11.07 -41.32 -13.45
C LYS A 110 -12.41 -41.83 -12.92
N ILE A 111 -13.47 -41.02 -12.97
CA ILE A 111 -14.83 -41.46 -12.62
C ILE A 111 -15.29 -42.56 -13.58
N TYR A 112 -15.07 -42.38 -14.88
CA TYR A 112 -15.43 -43.36 -15.91
C TYR A 112 -14.67 -44.69 -15.71
N ASP A 113 -13.41 -44.62 -15.30
CA ASP A 113 -12.58 -45.79 -14.98
C ASP A 113 -12.92 -46.44 -13.62
N GLY A 114 -13.91 -45.91 -12.89
CA GLY A 114 -14.34 -46.40 -11.57
C GLY A 114 -13.35 -46.11 -10.45
N GLY A 115 -12.37 -45.23 -10.67
CA GLY A 115 -11.26 -44.96 -9.77
C GLY A 115 -11.47 -43.79 -8.80
N LEU A 116 -12.45 -42.90 -9.04
CA LEU A 116 -12.60 -41.68 -8.25
C LEU A 116 -13.56 -41.86 -7.05
N GLY A 117 -13.03 -41.82 -5.83
CA GLY A 117 -13.81 -41.90 -4.59
C GLY A 117 -14.33 -40.54 -4.11
N THR A 118 -15.33 -40.53 -3.22
CA THR A 118 -15.88 -39.28 -2.61
C THR A 118 -14.82 -38.45 -1.87
N ASP A 119 -13.81 -39.09 -1.30
CA ASP A 119 -12.72 -38.41 -0.60
C ASP A 119 -11.80 -37.62 -1.55
N GLU A 120 -11.56 -38.13 -2.77
CA GLU A 120 -10.79 -37.42 -3.80
C GLU A 120 -11.54 -36.19 -4.32
N ILE A 121 -12.86 -36.31 -4.51
CA ILE A 121 -13.72 -35.18 -4.91
C ILE A 121 -13.64 -34.06 -3.86
N LEU A 122 -13.70 -34.41 -2.57
CA LEU A 122 -13.58 -33.44 -1.47
C LEU A 122 -12.19 -32.80 -1.41
N LYS A 123 -11.14 -33.59 -1.64
CA LYS A 123 -9.75 -33.10 -1.69
C LYS A 123 -9.59 -32.07 -2.82
N ASP A 124 -10.13 -32.37 -3.99
CA ASP A 124 -10.04 -31.51 -5.17
C ASP A 124 -10.82 -30.21 -5.00
N TYR A 125 -12.04 -30.29 -4.45
CA TYR A 125 -12.82 -29.10 -4.09
C TYR A 125 -12.03 -28.18 -3.15
N ASN A 126 -11.40 -28.75 -2.12
CA ASN A 126 -10.58 -27.98 -1.19
C ASN A 126 -9.33 -27.39 -1.85
N MET A 127 -8.74 -28.08 -2.82
CA MET A 127 -7.62 -27.56 -3.62
C MET A 127 -8.06 -26.39 -4.50
N SER A 128 -9.18 -26.50 -5.21
CA SER A 128 -9.73 -25.39 -6.00
C SER A 128 -10.04 -24.17 -5.13
N ARG A 129 -10.61 -24.37 -3.93
CA ARG A 129 -10.81 -23.28 -2.96
C ARG A 129 -9.52 -22.59 -2.57
N LYS A 130 -8.47 -23.35 -2.24
CA LYS A 130 -7.14 -22.77 -1.91
C LYS A 130 -6.57 -21.97 -3.08
N HIS A 131 -6.77 -22.43 -4.31
CA HIS A 131 -6.30 -21.72 -5.50
C HIS A 131 -7.05 -20.39 -5.69
N ILE A 132 -8.37 -20.38 -5.53
CA ILE A 132 -9.18 -19.14 -5.58
C ILE A 132 -8.72 -18.16 -4.48
N ASP A 133 -8.46 -18.64 -3.27
CA ASP A 133 -7.98 -17.80 -2.17
C ASP A 133 -6.58 -17.24 -2.44
N ALA A 134 -5.69 -18.03 -3.08
CA ALA A 134 -4.39 -17.57 -3.52
C ALA A 134 -4.52 -16.47 -4.57
N MET A 135 -5.35 -16.66 -5.59
CA MET A 135 -5.57 -15.66 -6.64
C MET A 135 -6.10 -14.33 -6.08
N LYS A 136 -7.01 -14.36 -5.10
CA LYS A 136 -7.50 -13.14 -4.43
C LYS A 136 -6.37 -12.39 -3.71
N ARG A 137 -5.46 -13.12 -3.06
CA ARG A 137 -4.28 -12.52 -2.44
C ARG A 137 -3.36 -11.92 -3.50
N ASP A 138 -3.11 -12.63 -4.59
CA ASP A 138 -2.26 -12.16 -5.69
C ASP A 138 -2.84 -10.90 -6.30
N GLN A 139 -4.14 -10.87 -6.62
CA GLN A 139 -4.83 -9.68 -7.12
C GLN A 139 -4.67 -8.48 -6.16
N SER A 140 -4.81 -8.71 -4.86
CA SER A 140 -4.60 -7.67 -3.84
C SER A 140 -3.14 -7.15 -3.85
N ALA A 141 -2.16 -8.04 -4.04
CA ALA A 141 -0.76 -7.67 -4.14
C ALA A 141 -0.47 -6.88 -5.43
N ARG A 142 -1.05 -7.27 -6.57
CA ARG A 142 -0.94 -6.54 -7.85
C ARG A 142 -1.52 -5.13 -7.73
N GLU A 143 -2.70 -4.99 -7.11
CA GLU A 143 -3.30 -3.68 -6.81
C GLU A 143 -2.38 -2.80 -5.96
N ALA A 144 -1.78 -3.35 -4.91
CA ALA A 144 -0.86 -2.62 -4.04
C ALA A 144 0.41 -2.17 -4.79
N SER A 145 0.93 -3.01 -5.68
CA SER A 145 2.07 -2.70 -6.54
C SER A 145 1.72 -1.57 -7.52
N VAL A 146 0.57 -1.66 -8.20
CA VAL A 146 0.09 -0.61 -9.10
C VAL A 146 -0.10 0.72 -8.37
N ARG A 147 -0.71 0.72 -7.18
CA ARG A 147 -0.84 1.93 -6.36
C ARG A 147 0.51 2.52 -6.01
N THR A 148 1.48 1.68 -5.63
CA THR A 148 2.85 2.13 -5.35
C THR A 148 3.50 2.79 -6.56
N LEU A 149 3.45 2.15 -7.73
CA LEU A 149 4.04 2.67 -8.96
C LEU A 149 3.34 3.97 -9.39
N TYR A 150 2.03 4.04 -9.21
CA TYR A 150 1.23 5.22 -9.48
C TYR A 150 1.61 6.40 -8.57
N ASP A 151 1.78 6.16 -7.27
CA ASP A 151 2.19 7.20 -6.31
C ASP A 151 3.59 7.74 -6.64
N ILE A 152 4.50 6.85 -7.05
CA ILE A 152 5.83 7.24 -7.53
C ILE A 152 5.69 8.11 -8.79
N GLY A 153 4.93 7.66 -9.80
CA GLY A 153 4.66 8.45 -11.01
C GLY A 153 4.03 9.82 -10.69
N GLY A 154 3.10 9.86 -9.74
CA GLY A 154 2.48 11.11 -9.26
C GLY A 154 3.44 12.04 -8.52
N SER A 155 4.50 11.51 -7.90
CA SER A 155 5.58 12.32 -7.30
C SER A 155 6.43 13.05 -8.34
N LEU A 156 6.49 12.50 -9.56
CA LEU A 156 7.22 13.04 -10.70
C LEU A 156 6.40 14.02 -11.54
N SER A 157 5.19 14.38 -11.09
CA SER A 157 4.34 15.37 -11.78
C SER A 157 5.06 16.70 -12.01
N LYS A 158 4.73 17.37 -13.12
CA LYS A 158 5.36 18.63 -13.54
C LYS A 158 5.25 19.69 -12.45
N GLU A 159 4.13 19.73 -11.73
CA GLU A 159 3.86 20.64 -10.62
C GLU A 159 4.85 20.40 -9.47
N LYS A 160 5.02 19.13 -9.06
CA LYS A 160 5.92 18.76 -7.95
C LYS A 160 7.39 18.96 -8.32
N LEU A 161 7.80 18.56 -9.53
CA LEU A 161 9.17 18.78 -10.01
C LEU A 161 9.49 20.28 -10.13
N SER A 162 8.53 21.10 -10.56
CA SER A 162 8.71 22.55 -10.64
C SER A 162 8.85 23.18 -9.26
N ALA A 163 8.04 22.75 -8.27
CA ALA A 163 8.15 23.20 -6.88
C ALA A 163 9.52 22.87 -6.26
N LEU A 164 10.16 21.77 -6.68
CA LEU A 164 11.50 21.39 -6.20
C LEU A 164 12.63 22.26 -6.76
N ARG A 165 12.42 22.94 -7.91
CA ARG A 165 13.43 23.81 -8.55
C ARG A 165 13.42 25.24 -8.05
N THR A 166 12.34 25.67 -7.40
CA THR A 166 12.29 27.01 -6.82
C THR A 166 13.20 27.03 -5.59
N PRO A 167 14.18 27.96 -5.51
CA PRO A 167 14.91 28.20 -4.28
C PRO A 167 13.88 28.52 -3.22
N GLU A 168 13.97 27.84 -2.08
CA GLU A 168 13.07 28.08 -0.96
C GLU A 168 13.24 29.57 -0.58
N PRO A 169 12.22 30.43 -0.69
CA PRO A 169 12.34 31.79 -0.16
C PRO A 169 12.69 31.69 1.32
N ALA A 170 13.30 32.74 1.90
CA ALA A 170 13.69 32.80 3.32
C ALA A 170 12.58 32.43 4.34
N SER A 171 11.35 32.22 3.86
CA SER A 171 10.26 31.47 4.47
C SER A 171 10.55 29.97 4.71
N ALA A 172 11.68 29.40 4.28
CA ALA A 172 12.10 28.01 4.49
C ALA A 172 12.33 27.66 5.96
N THR A 173 13.02 28.55 6.68
CA THR A 173 13.19 28.46 8.12
C THR A 173 11.87 28.70 8.84
N ALA A 174 10.97 29.50 8.25
CA ALA A 174 9.58 29.61 8.70
C ALA A 174 8.75 28.36 8.36
N GLN A 175 9.02 27.63 7.27
CA GLN A 175 8.29 26.42 6.83
C GLN A 175 8.79 25.12 7.47
N VAL A 176 10.03 25.06 7.95
CA VAL A 176 10.48 24.01 8.86
C VAL A 176 9.87 24.23 10.25
N ALA A 177 9.76 25.49 10.68
CA ALA A 177 8.92 25.85 11.82
C ALA A 177 7.42 25.60 11.53
N GLU A 178 6.96 25.76 10.28
CA GLU A 178 5.57 25.52 9.87
C GLU A 178 5.25 24.04 9.62
N ARG A 179 6.22 23.19 9.31
CA ARG A 179 6.05 21.73 9.29
C ARG A 179 5.94 21.16 10.70
N LEU A 180 6.49 21.86 11.68
CA LEU A 180 6.21 21.61 13.09
C LEU A 180 4.87 22.22 13.54
N THR A 181 4.24 23.10 12.74
CA THR A 181 2.92 23.70 13.02
C THR A 181 1.83 23.43 11.97
N ARG A 182 2.03 22.56 10.96
CA ARG A 182 0.93 22.00 10.17
C ARG A 182 0.03 21.34 11.19
N GLN A 183 -1.20 21.87 11.34
CA GLN A 183 -2.17 21.44 12.35
C GLN A 183 -2.12 19.92 12.48
N ARG A 184 -1.56 19.44 13.59
CA ARG A 184 -1.63 18.03 13.95
C ARG A 184 -3.11 17.73 14.07
N ASN A 185 -3.62 16.91 13.16
CA ASN A 185 -5.04 16.64 13.13
C ASN A 185 -5.33 15.69 14.28
N THR A 186 -6.32 16.05 15.09
CA THR A 186 -6.85 15.15 16.12
C THR A 186 -8.20 14.64 15.64
N TYR A 187 -8.24 13.36 15.30
CA TYR A 187 -9.46 12.68 14.87
C TYR A 187 -10.17 12.14 16.11
N ARG A 188 -11.30 12.77 16.46
CA ARG A 188 -12.07 12.45 17.67
C ARG A 188 -13.21 11.48 17.39
N PHE A 189 -13.35 10.50 18.27
CA PHE A 189 -14.47 9.57 18.33
C PHE A 189 -15.02 9.56 19.76
N ASN A 190 -16.28 9.93 19.89
CA ASN A 190 -16.94 10.11 21.17
C ASN A 190 -17.65 8.84 21.64
N ALA A 191 -18.06 7.97 20.72
CA ALA A 191 -18.79 6.74 21.04
C ALA A 191 -18.42 5.57 20.12
N LEU A 192 -18.65 4.35 20.59
CA LEU A 192 -18.48 3.12 19.78
C LEU A 192 -19.31 3.15 18.49
N SER A 193 -20.47 3.81 18.53
CA SER A 193 -21.37 3.97 17.39
C SER A 193 -20.83 4.86 16.28
N ASP A 194 -19.78 5.66 16.55
CA ASP A 194 -19.21 6.59 15.57
C ASP A 194 -18.49 5.85 14.44
N SER A 195 -18.08 4.59 14.65
CA SER A 195 -17.44 3.76 13.62
C SER A 195 -17.74 2.29 13.87
N ARG A 196 -18.77 1.77 13.21
CA ARG A 196 -19.29 0.42 13.47
C ARG A 196 -18.63 -0.63 12.58
N LEU A 197 -18.68 -1.89 12.98
CA LEU A 197 -18.15 -2.99 12.19
C LEU A 197 -18.80 -3.13 10.80
N ASP A 198 -20.12 -2.89 10.71
CA ASP A 198 -20.91 -2.98 9.47
C ASP A 198 -20.76 -1.74 8.57
N ALA A 199 -20.38 -0.60 9.14
CA ALA A 199 -20.11 0.64 8.43
C ALA A 199 -18.91 1.37 9.07
N PRO A 200 -17.67 0.86 8.87
CA PRO A 200 -16.49 1.44 9.48
C PRO A 200 -16.18 2.79 8.84
N ARG A 201 -15.89 3.80 9.66
CA ARG A 201 -15.36 5.08 9.19
C ARG A 201 -13.94 4.92 8.68
N GLU A 202 -13.62 5.76 7.72
CA GLU A 202 -12.30 5.83 7.12
C GLU A 202 -11.68 7.21 7.37
N ILE A 203 -10.41 7.21 7.76
CA ILE A 203 -9.56 8.42 7.80
C ILE A 203 -8.56 8.33 6.65
N SER A 204 -8.67 9.24 5.70
CA SER A 204 -7.67 9.42 4.65
C SER A 204 -6.57 10.38 5.10
N GLY A 205 -5.30 10.02 4.80
CA GLY A 205 -4.16 10.92 4.95
C GLY A 205 -3.63 11.10 6.38
N PHE A 206 -3.72 10.09 7.24
CA PHE A 206 -3.15 10.13 8.59
C PHE A 206 -1.62 10.17 8.54
N MET A 207 -1.01 11.19 9.14
CA MET A 207 0.43 11.42 9.11
C MET A 207 1.08 11.27 10.49
N ALA A 208 2.40 11.09 10.50
CA ALA A 208 3.18 11.05 11.73
C ALA A 208 3.02 12.36 12.51
N GLY A 209 2.49 12.27 13.74
CA GLY A 209 2.22 13.41 14.61
C GLY A 209 0.73 13.74 14.78
N ASP A 210 -0.14 13.19 13.92
CA ASP A 210 -1.60 13.23 14.11
C ASP A 210 -2.00 12.39 15.32
N LYS A 211 -3.18 12.68 15.88
CA LYS A 211 -3.73 12.01 17.06
C LYS A 211 -5.09 11.40 16.79
N LEU A 212 -5.33 10.24 17.39
CA LEU A 212 -6.61 9.57 17.44
C LEU A 212 -7.14 9.65 18.86
N ASP A 213 -8.11 10.51 19.08
CA ASP A 213 -8.71 10.71 20.39
C ASP A 213 -9.95 9.80 20.54
N LEU A 214 -9.76 8.76 21.36
CA LEU A 214 -10.73 7.75 21.74
C LEU A 214 -11.19 7.93 23.20
N SER A 215 -10.92 9.10 23.81
CA SER A 215 -11.26 9.36 25.22
C SER A 215 -12.76 9.32 25.48
N GLY A 216 -13.58 9.68 24.49
CA GLY A 216 -15.03 9.52 24.60
C GLY A 216 -15.46 8.05 24.71
N ILE A 217 -14.83 7.16 23.93
CA ILE A 217 -15.06 5.71 24.01
C ILE A 217 -14.59 5.16 25.36
N ARG A 218 -13.41 5.59 25.84
CA ARG A 218 -12.92 5.24 27.18
C ARG A 218 -13.94 5.63 28.27
N ASN A 219 -14.47 6.85 28.18
CA ASN A 219 -15.45 7.36 29.13
C ASN A 219 -16.80 6.61 29.01
N GLN A 220 -17.25 6.29 27.79
CA GLN A 220 -18.46 5.49 27.55
C GLN A 220 -18.35 4.10 28.19
N LEU A 221 -17.20 3.44 28.04
CA LEU A 221 -16.95 2.12 28.61
C LEU A 221 -16.59 2.15 30.10
N ASN A 222 -16.34 3.34 30.66
CA ASN A 222 -15.87 3.57 32.02
C ASN A 222 -14.65 2.71 32.39
N LYS A 223 -13.75 2.46 31.43
CA LYS A 223 -12.58 1.59 31.56
C LYS A 223 -11.43 2.09 30.68
N PRO A 224 -10.16 1.94 31.11
CA PRO A 224 -9.02 2.26 30.26
C PRO A 224 -8.97 1.33 29.05
N LEU A 225 -8.62 1.87 27.88
CA LEU A 225 -8.46 1.06 26.67
C LEU A 225 -7.16 0.25 26.76
N GLN A 226 -7.28 -1.07 26.88
CA GLN A 226 -6.15 -1.98 27.03
C GLN A 226 -5.73 -2.53 25.67
N ARG A 227 -4.46 -2.33 25.30
CA ARG A 227 -3.92 -2.97 24.10
C ARG A 227 -3.74 -4.46 24.34
N VAL A 228 -4.32 -5.28 23.47
CA VAL A 228 -4.19 -6.75 23.50
C VAL A 228 -3.72 -7.28 22.16
N GLU A 229 -3.09 -8.46 22.16
CA GLU A 229 -2.71 -9.16 20.92
C GLU A 229 -3.87 -9.96 20.32
N ARG A 230 -4.76 -10.48 21.17
CA ARG A 230 -5.98 -11.19 20.79
C ARG A 230 -7.11 -10.77 21.73
N PHE A 231 -8.30 -10.49 21.18
CA PHE A 231 -9.48 -10.21 21.99
C PHE A 231 -9.84 -11.43 22.85
N SER A 232 -9.99 -11.22 24.15
CA SER A 232 -10.54 -12.22 25.08
C SER A 232 -12.06 -12.18 25.15
N GLY A 233 -12.67 -11.10 24.63
CA GLY A 233 -14.10 -10.82 24.77
C GLY A 233 -14.41 -9.90 25.95
N ALA A 234 -13.39 -9.47 26.70
CA ALA A 234 -13.53 -8.41 27.69
C ALA A 234 -13.79 -7.06 27.01
N SER A 235 -14.55 -6.18 27.69
CA SER A 235 -14.80 -4.81 27.23
C SER A 235 -13.56 -3.93 27.33
N ALA A 236 -13.44 -2.93 26.46
CA ALA A 236 -12.33 -1.95 26.44
C ALA A 236 -10.96 -2.54 26.05
N GLU A 237 -10.94 -3.69 25.38
CA GLU A 237 -9.75 -4.18 24.69
C GLU A 237 -9.59 -3.43 23.38
N MET A 238 -8.35 -3.17 22.98
CA MET A 238 -8.01 -2.44 21.76
C MET A 238 -6.93 -3.18 20.98
N GLN A 239 -7.09 -3.20 19.67
CA GLN A 239 -6.11 -3.71 18.73
C GLN A 239 -5.78 -2.67 17.67
N ILE A 240 -4.51 -2.60 17.30
CA ILE A 240 -4.02 -1.79 16.20
C ILE A 240 -3.27 -2.72 15.26
N HIS A 241 -3.83 -2.95 14.08
CA HIS A 241 -3.24 -3.78 13.04
C HIS A 241 -2.80 -2.89 11.90
N TYR A 242 -1.49 -2.74 11.70
CA TYR A 242 -0.96 -2.08 10.52
C TYR A 242 -0.76 -3.13 9.42
N LEU A 243 -1.33 -2.90 8.25
CA LEU A 243 -1.10 -3.68 7.04
C LEU A 243 -0.13 -2.89 6.15
N PRO A 244 1.17 -3.24 6.11
CA PRO A 244 2.14 -2.54 5.28
C PRO A 244 1.81 -2.62 3.78
N SER A 245 1.13 -3.68 3.35
CA SER A 245 0.72 -3.92 1.95
C SER A 245 -0.25 -2.86 1.43
N THR A 246 -1.14 -2.35 2.28
CA THR A 246 -2.14 -1.34 1.93
C THR A 246 -1.85 0.02 2.56
N GLY A 247 -0.74 0.15 3.28
CA GLY A 247 -0.41 1.35 4.05
C GLY A 247 -1.51 1.75 5.04
N THR A 248 -2.30 0.79 5.52
CA THR A 248 -3.53 1.05 6.27
C THR A 248 -3.44 0.45 7.67
N SER A 249 -3.79 1.22 8.69
CA SER A 249 -4.03 0.74 10.04
C SER A 249 -5.52 0.49 10.27
N VAL A 250 -5.85 -0.67 10.84
CA VAL A 250 -7.17 -0.98 11.37
C VAL A 250 -7.10 -0.93 12.88
N ILE A 251 -7.94 -0.11 13.49
CA ILE A 251 -8.09 0.02 14.93
C ILE A 251 -9.44 -0.61 15.30
N ALA A 252 -9.43 -1.55 16.23
CA ALA A 252 -10.62 -2.16 16.77
C ALA A 252 -10.67 -1.99 18.28
N VAL A 253 -11.82 -1.62 18.83
CA VAL A 253 -12.07 -1.53 20.28
C VAL A 253 -13.30 -2.36 20.63
N SER A 254 -13.18 -3.25 21.62
CA SER A 254 -14.30 -4.06 22.09
C SER A 254 -15.26 -3.23 22.95
N GLY A 255 -16.56 -3.35 22.63
CA GLY A 255 -17.64 -2.76 23.41
C GLY A 255 -17.96 -3.57 24.68
N ASN A 256 -19.10 -3.31 25.31
CA ASN A 256 -19.59 -4.21 26.35
C ASN A 256 -19.96 -5.59 25.78
N PRO A 257 -20.03 -6.66 26.60
CA PRO A 257 -20.45 -7.97 26.13
C PRO A 257 -21.80 -7.90 25.38
N GLY A 258 -21.82 -8.34 24.13
CA GLY A 258 -23.00 -8.30 23.25
C GLY A 258 -23.15 -7.01 22.43
N GLU A 259 -22.35 -5.98 22.67
CA GLU A 259 -22.30 -4.79 21.82
C GLU A 259 -21.35 -4.98 20.63
N PRO A 260 -21.67 -4.40 19.45
CA PRO A 260 -20.78 -4.43 18.31
C PRO A 260 -19.48 -3.65 18.61
N PRO A 261 -18.32 -4.10 18.12
CA PRO A 261 -17.06 -3.41 18.34
C PRO A 261 -17.00 -2.12 17.52
N PHE A 262 -16.21 -1.18 18.00
CA PHE A 262 -15.77 -0.03 17.22
C PHE A 262 -14.67 -0.48 16.27
N VAL A 263 -14.77 -0.15 14.99
CA VAL A 263 -13.76 -0.48 13.98
C VAL A 263 -13.48 0.74 13.12
N LEU A 264 -12.23 1.16 13.06
CA LEU A 264 -11.77 2.32 12.31
C LEU A 264 -10.68 1.91 11.33
N LYS A 265 -10.82 2.36 10.08
CA LYS A 265 -9.81 2.16 9.04
C LYS A 265 -9.07 3.48 8.79
N VAL A 266 -7.76 3.44 8.83
CA VAL A 266 -6.90 4.63 8.74
C VAL A 266 -5.87 4.40 7.65
N PHE A 267 -5.89 5.22 6.61
CA PHE A 267 -4.86 5.22 5.58
C PHE A 267 -3.64 5.99 6.11
N GLY A 268 -2.66 5.24 6.61
CA GLY A 268 -1.49 5.69 7.34
C GLY A 268 -1.11 4.70 8.45
N GLN A 269 0.14 4.76 8.93
CA GLN A 269 0.56 3.95 10.08
C GLN A 269 0.14 4.64 11.38
N VAL A 270 -0.75 3.99 12.14
CA VAL A 270 -1.12 4.40 13.50
C VAL A 270 -0.30 3.60 14.50
N ARG A 271 0.36 4.29 15.43
CA ARG A 271 1.05 3.68 16.57
C ARG A 271 0.28 3.94 17.85
N TYR A 272 0.58 3.16 18.89
CA TYR A 272 -0.04 3.36 20.20
C TYR A 272 0.23 4.76 20.78
N SER A 273 1.40 5.34 20.49
CA SER A 273 1.76 6.72 20.86
C SER A 273 0.85 7.79 20.24
N ASP A 274 0.10 7.44 19.20
CA ASP A 274 -0.77 8.35 18.48
C ASP A 274 -2.21 8.32 19.02
N ILE A 275 -2.53 7.36 19.89
CA ILE A 275 -3.82 7.25 20.56
C ILE A 275 -3.86 8.13 21.81
N VAL A 276 -4.93 8.91 21.95
CA VAL A 276 -5.31 9.61 23.17
C VAL A 276 -6.54 8.89 23.72
N SER A 277 -6.37 8.12 24.79
CA SER A 277 -7.44 7.33 25.41
C SER A 277 -7.73 7.81 26.81
#